data_AF-A0A7H1AHT7-F1
#
_entry.id   AF-A0A7H1AHT7-F1
#
_cell.length_a   1.000
_cell.length_b   1.000
_cell.length_c   1.000
_cell.angle_alpha   90.00
_cell.angle_beta   90.00
_cell.angle_gamma   90.00
#
_symmetry.space_group_name_H-M   'P 1'
#
loop_
_entity.id
_entity.type
_entity.pdbx_description
1 polymer ?
#
loop_
_entity_poly.entity_id
_entity_poly.type
_entity_poly.pdbx_seq_one_letter_code
_entity_poly.pdbx_strand_id
1 'polypeptide(L)'
;MRARPRAWLAWGLLCLSSAVQAVQLTPTDAGLRVEERARLDQAIADVVPRLPAGLLAALPVDVPLRVSDTLPAHVAGRALAGVILLPRRMLTGSDPAAADALRSTLIHELMHVADRSAGGGWSRSPRLRELAGWQRRVWKLGRGANHFTDRNPDAYERQSAAEYLAVNAEHWLLDAEFACRRPALAAWFSTTFGAAPLQATPCASTLPLVQASEEEGAVALMQLDPARVYAVDYLFAEGGRVPMSRWGHSMLRLVICREGRAPGPDCRLDLDQHRVLSFRAFVGDVELSSWRGLTGGYPSRLFVLPLQQVVDEYTKVELRGLASIPLQLSPAEISGLLERTAQVHWGYDGRYYFISNNCAVETAKLLQAGVPALQEPGIERISPRGLRRRLDRLGRLDETVLDDQAAAIRDGYYFPSSDRYFATLFAAARAEVNLPARDARAWIDLDADQRTPWLQRGGLRATAGLLLLEQAAFARAELRARDQLKHALLKQPDSEGARQLQTLLEESGQWLRPAGLLTGNGYGLPQAAELTALQPTLHDIAANAPDAWKLLRTQMRRQLPDAQRAELDTLETNLVSLRARLRDLAAVPMLPAEPQDAALPLR
;
A
#
# COMPACT_ATOMS: atom_id res chain seq x y z
N MET A 1 2.16 77.35 52.35
CA MET A 1 1.99 77.72 50.93
C MET A 1 2.35 76.53 50.04
N ARG A 2 1.38 76.08 49.25
CA ARG A 2 1.44 75.42 47.94
C ARG A 2 2.27 74.12 47.71
N ALA A 3 1.49 73.07 47.46
CA ALA A 3 1.54 72.10 46.34
C ALA A 3 2.38 70.81 46.43
N ARG A 4 1.62 69.70 46.39
CA ARG A 4 1.89 68.30 45.96
C ARG A 4 2.17 68.20 44.43
N PRO A 5 2.35 67.02 43.78
CA PRO A 5 2.95 65.70 44.14
C PRO A 5 3.73 65.00 42.97
N ARG A 6 4.20 63.75 43.21
CA ARG A 6 4.34 62.61 42.25
C ARG A 6 5.32 62.73 41.07
N ALA A 7 6.43 61.98 41.15
CA ALA A 7 7.15 61.48 39.97
C ALA A 7 6.89 59.97 39.81
N TRP A 8 6.12 59.64 38.79
CA TRP A 8 5.81 58.30 38.32
C TRP A 8 6.89 57.79 37.37
N LEU A 9 7.19 56.49 37.48
CA LEU A 9 7.38 55.52 36.40
C LEU A 9 7.88 56.06 35.04
N ALA A 10 9.15 55.84 34.72
CA ALA A 10 9.65 55.87 33.35
C ALA A 10 10.77 54.84 33.11
N TRP A 11 10.67 53.65 33.71
CA TRP A 11 11.53 52.50 33.42
C TRP A 11 10.64 51.32 33.08
N GLY A 12 10.44 51.08 31.79
CA GLY A 12 9.69 49.93 31.29
C GLY A 12 8.85 50.27 30.07
N LEU A 13 9.48 50.20 28.89
CA LEU A 13 8.90 49.85 27.58
C LEU A 13 9.93 50.17 26.47
N LEU A 14 11.03 49.43 26.48
CA LEU A 14 11.84 49.18 25.28
C LEU A 14 11.85 47.66 25.07
N CYS A 15 10.65 47.09 24.95
CA CYS A 15 10.49 45.84 24.22
C CYS A 15 10.78 46.17 22.77
N LEU A 16 11.97 45.78 22.31
CA LEU A 16 12.32 45.69 20.90
C LEU A 16 11.27 44.81 20.21
N SER A 17 10.24 45.43 19.66
CA SER A 17 9.46 44.83 18.58
C SER A 17 10.45 44.67 17.43
N SER A 18 10.89 43.45 17.15
CA SER A 18 11.49 43.11 15.88
C SER A 18 10.50 43.55 14.80
N ALA A 19 10.74 44.69 14.15
CA ALA A 19 9.96 45.11 13.00
C ALA A 19 10.19 44.03 11.94
N VAL A 20 9.24 43.12 11.79
CA VAL A 20 9.22 42.17 10.67
C VAL A 20 9.09 43.04 9.43
N GLN A 21 10.18 43.21 8.69
CA GLN A 21 10.13 43.86 7.39
C GLN A 21 9.18 43.05 6.51
N ALA A 22 8.08 43.66 6.10
CA ALA A 22 7.09 43.02 5.24
C ALA A 22 7.69 42.85 3.84
N VAL A 23 7.59 41.64 3.29
CA VAL A 23 7.92 41.35 1.89
C VAL A 23 7.01 42.18 1.00
N GLN A 24 7.60 42.88 0.03
CA GLN A 24 6.88 43.67 -0.97
C GLN A 24 7.07 43.03 -2.34
N LEU A 25 5.97 42.81 -3.06
CA LEU A 25 6.03 42.58 -4.50
C LEU A 25 5.93 43.94 -5.19
N THR A 26 6.91 44.28 -6.03
CA THR A 26 6.95 45.55 -6.75
C THR A 26 6.64 45.34 -8.23
N PRO A 27 5.40 45.61 -8.68
CA PRO A 27 5.08 45.60 -10.10
C PRO A 27 5.92 46.65 -10.83
N THR A 28 6.57 46.26 -11.93
CA THR A 28 7.20 47.23 -12.83
C THR A 28 6.12 47.83 -13.74
N ASP A 29 5.85 49.13 -13.58
CA ASP A 29 4.69 49.81 -14.18
C ASP A 29 4.74 50.04 -15.70
N ALA A 30 5.84 49.69 -16.37
CA ALA A 30 6.01 50.02 -17.78
C ALA A 30 4.99 49.29 -18.67
N GLY A 31 3.93 49.99 -19.08
CA GLY A 31 2.98 49.57 -20.13
C GLY A 31 1.72 48.82 -19.65
N LEU A 32 1.41 48.78 -18.35
CA LEU A 32 0.19 48.18 -17.82
C LEU A 32 -1.02 49.10 -17.92
N ARG A 33 -2.17 48.54 -18.30
CA ARG A 33 -3.46 49.23 -18.24
C ARG A 33 -3.92 49.32 -16.78
N VAL A 34 -4.76 50.31 -16.47
CA VAL A 34 -5.31 50.53 -15.12
C VAL A 34 -5.99 49.27 -14.57
N GLU A 35 -6.78 48.58 -15.39
CA GLU A 35 -7.46 47.33 -15.00
C GLU A 35 -6.49 46.18 -14.70
N GLU A 36 -5.42 46.07 -15.49
CA GLU A 36 -4.39 45.03 -15.30
C GLU A 36 -3.60 45.28 -14.02
N ARG A 37 -3.27 46.56 -13.74
CA ARG A 37 -2.61 46.97 -12.51
C ARG A 37 -3.50 46.71 -11.29
N ALA A 38 -4.76 47.12 -11.33
CA ALA A 38 -5.71 46.90 -10.24
C ALA A 38 -5.90 45.42 -9.92
N ARG A 39 -5.98 44.57 -10.95
CA ARG A 39 -6.09 43.12 -10.76
C ARG A 39 -4.84 42.50 -10.16
N LEU A 40 -3.66 42.94 -10.62
CA LEU A 40 -2.40 42.48 -10.06
C LEU A 40 -2.25 42.90 -8.59
N ASP A 41 -2.56 44.16 -8.27
CA ASP A 41 -2.52 44.68 -6.89
C ASP A 41 -3.49 43.91 -5.99
N GLN A 42 -4.71 43.59 -6.47
CA GLN A 42 -5.67 42.78 -5.74
C GLN A 42 -5.12 41.37 -5.46
N ALA A 43 -4.51 40.73 -6.46
CA ALA A 43 -3.94 39.39 -6.28
C ALA A 43 -2.76 39.40 -5.29
N ILE A 44 -1.93 40.44 -5.30
CA ILE A 44 -0.86 40.64 -4.31
C ILE A 44 -1.45 40.82 -2.90
N ALA A 45 -2.48 41.66 -2.77
CA ALA A 45 -3.16 41.91 -1.51
C ALA A 45 -3.88 40.66 -0.96
N ASP A 46 -4.33 39.77 -1.84
CA ASP A 46 -4.93 38.48 -1.45
C ASP A 46 -3.87 37.47 -0.98
N VAL A 47 -2.70 37.42 -1.64
CA VAL A 47 -1.68 36.39 -1.43
C VAL A 47 -0.70 36.71 -0.31
N VAL A 48 -0.06 37.89 -0.34
CA VAL A 48 1.06 38.21 0.57
C VAL A 48 0.69 38.11 2.05
N PRO A 49 -0.45 38.65 2.52
CA PRO A 49 -0.82 38.56 3.93
C PRO A 49 -1.13 37.13 4.39
N ARG A 50 -1.37 36.20 3.44
CA ARG A 50 -1.67 34.79 3.70
C ARG A 50 -0.45 33.89 3.61
N LEU A 51 0.74 34.44 3.36
CA LEU A 51 1.97 33.64 3.39
C LEU A 51 2.37 33.38 4.85
N PRO A 52 2.77 32.14 5.18
CA PRO A 52 3.19 31.79 6.52
C PRO A 52 4.54 32.44 6.87
N ALA A 53 4.80 32.65 8.16
CA ALA A 53 5.94 33.41 8.65
C ALA A 53 7.30 32.87 8.16
N GLY A 54 7.46 31.53 8.12
CA GLY A 54 8.71 30.92 7.65
C GLY A 54 8.94 31.11 6.15
N LEU A 55 7.87 31.20 5.35
CA LEU A 55 8.00 31.51 3.92
C LEU A 55 8.35 32.98 3.71
N LEU A 56 7.69 33.89 4.43
CA LEU A 56 8.00 35.32 4.42
C LEU A 56 9.45 35.61 4.81
N ALA A 57 9.97 34.92 5.83
CA ALA A 57 11.36 35.09 6.29
C ALA A 57 12.42 34.66 5.27
N ALA A 58 12.07 33.78 4.34
CA ALA A 58 12.99 33.30 3.31
C ALA A 58 12.93 34.11 2.01
N LEU A 59 11.91 34.94 1.82
CA LEU A 59 11.77 35.80 0.66
C LEU A 59 12.68 37.04 0.79
N PRO A 60 13.22 37.56 -0.32
CA PRO A 60 13.81 38.90 -0.35
C PRO A 60 12.80 39.96 0.11
N VAL A 61 13.29 41.06 0.70
CA VAL A 61 12.43 42.18 1.13
C VAL A 61 11.64 42.76 -0.04
N ASP A 62 12.27 42.85 -1.21
CA ASP A 62 11.65 43.29 -2.46
C ASP A 62 11.74 42.18 -3.52
N VAL A 63 10.59 41.75 -4.03
CA VAL A 63 10.46 40.74 -5.09
C VAL A 63 9.88 41.43 -6.33
N PRO A 64 10.72 41.77 -7.32
CA PRO A 64 10.27 42.46 -8.52
C PRO A 64 9.30 41.59 -9.33
N LEU A 65 8.21 42.18 -9.78
CA LEU A 65 7.23 41.53 -10.64
C LEU A 65 7.12 42.25 -11.97
N ARG A 66 7.34 41.52 -13.07
CA ARG A 66 7.31 42.06 -14.43
C ARG A 66 6.28 41.33 -15.28
N VAL A 67 5.50 42.10 -16.03
CA VAL A 67 4.59 41.53 -17.02
C VAL A 67 5.35 41.32 -18.34
N SER A 68 5.21 40.14 -18.96
CA SER A 68 5.94 39.77 -20.16
C SER A 68 5.01 39.16 -21.22
N ASP A 69 5.06 39.70 -22.44
CA ASP A 69 4.33 39.14 -23.59
C ASP A 69 5.11 37.99 -24.28
N THR A 70 6.33 37.70 -23.83
CA THR A 70 7.24 36.74 -24.47
C THR A 70 7.22 35.35 -23.85
N LEU A 71 6.50 35.16 -22.74
CA LEU A 71 6.41 33.85 -22.08
C LEU A 71 5.60 32.87 -22.96
N PRO A 72 6.08 31.61 -23.15
CA PRO A 72 5.37 30.61 -23.93
C PRO A 72 3.93 30.42 -23.44
N ALA A 73 3.02 30.05 -24.35
CA ALA A 73 1.58 29.95 -24.06
C ALA A 73 1.24 29.01 -22.90
N HIS A 74 2.04 27.96 -22.69
CA HIS A 74 1.85 26.96 -21.63
C HIS A 74 2.44 27.36 -20.27
N VAL A 75 3.10 28.52 -20.16
CA VAL A 75 3.79 28.98 -18.93
C VAL A 75 2.91 29.99 -18.20
N ALA A 76 2.36 29.64 -17.03
CA ALA A 76 1.50 30.55 -16.26
C ALA A 76 2.28 31.66 -15.55
N GLY A 77 3.53 31.38 -15.15
CA GLY A 77 4.47 32.33 -14.56
C GLY A 77 5.90 31.83 -14.69
N ARG A 78 6.88 32.66 -14.35
CA ARG A 78 8.27 32.23 -14.23
C ARG A 78 9.06 33.08 -13.26
N ALA A 79 9.65 32.46 -12.24
CA ALA A 79 10.60 33.08 -11.36
C ALA A 79 12.03 32.83 -11.88
N LEU A 80 12.78 33.91 -12.15
CA LEU A 80 14.15 33.86 -12.65
C LEU A 80 14.98 34.94 -11.97
N ALA A 81 16.12 34.56 -11.39
CA ALA A 81 17.05 35.49 -10.71
C ALA A 81 16.36 36.40 -9.67
N GLY A 82 15.39 35.87 -8.92
CA GLY A 82 14.64 36.61 -7.91
C GLY A 82 13.51 37.50 -8.44
N VAL A 83 13.30 37.55 -9.77
CA VAL A 83 12.22 38.30 -10.42
C VAL A 83 11.10 37.35 -10.83
N ILE A 84 9.84 37.74 -10.60
CA ILE A 84 8.65 37.03 -11.07
C ILE A 84 8.21 37.63 -12.40
N LEU A 85 8.11 36.79 -13.43
CA LEU A 85 7.56 37.12 -14.73
C LEU A 85 6.14 36.56 -14.83
N LEU A 86 5.16 37.42 -15.11
CA LEU A 86 3.78 37.01 -15.37
C LEU A 86 3.39 37.35 -16.81
N PRO A 87 2.71 36.45 -17.54
CA PRO A 87 2.23 36.78 -18.86
C PRO A 87 0.99 37.67 -18.78
N ARG A 88 0.87 38.66 -19.67
CA ARG A 88 -0.23 39.65 -19.65
C ARG A 88 -1.62 39.01 -19.68
N ARG A 89 -1.76 37.84 -20.32
CA ARG A 89 -3.00 37.05 -20.36
C ARG A 89 -3.52 36.65 -18.97
N MET A 90 -2.65 36.49 -17.97
CA MET A 90 -3.06 36.18 -16.58
C MET A 90 -3.76 37.37 -15.90
N LEU A 91 -3.60 38.57 -16.46
CA LEU A 91 -4.26 39.79 -16.00
C LEU A 91 -5.55 40.09 -16.79
N THR A 92 -5.94 39.22 -17.74
CA THR A 92 -7.17 39.36 -18.54
C THR A 92 -8.27 38.38 -18.08
N GLY A 93 -9.53 38.81 -18.10
CA GLY A 93 -10.67 38.07 -17.53
C GLY A 93 -11.13 38.58 -16.16
N SER A 94 -12.39 38.35 -15.81
CA SER A 94 -13.00 38.84 -14.56
C SER A 94 -13.76 37.76 -13.78
N ASP A 95 -13.72 36.51 -14.26
CA ASP A 95 -14.36 35.39 -13.58
C ASP A 95 -13.52 34.92 -12.36
N PRO A 96 -14.14 34.24 -11.38
CA PRO A 96 -13.43 33.73 -10.20
C PRO A 96 -12.29 32.78 -10.54
N ALA A 97 -12.42 31.94 -11.57
CA ALA A 97 -11.41 30.96 -11.94
C ALA A 97 -10.11 31.62 -12.42
N ALA A 98 -10.22 32.72 -13.16
CA ALA A 98 -9.09 33.51 -13.59
C ALA A 98 -8.41 34.23 -12.41
N ALA A 99 -9.16 34.62 -11.38
CA ALA A 99 -8.58 35.17 -10.15
C ALA A 99 -7.86 34.09 -9.34
N ASP A 100 -8.43 32.88 -9.23
CA ASP A 100 -7.80 31.72 -8.60
C ASP A 100 -6.50 31.33 -9.30
N ALA A 101 -6.50 31.25 -10.63
CA ALA A 101 -5.32 30.93 -11.42
C ALA A 101 -4.18 31.94 -11.18
N LEU A 102 -4.50 33.24 -11.07
CA LEU A 102 -3.51 34.28 -10.77
C LEU A 102 -2.97 34.15 -9.34
N ARG A 103 -3.82 33.88 -8.34
CA ARG A 103 -3.37 33.62 -6.96
C ARG A 103 -2.45 32.40 -6.87
N SER A 104 -2.86 31.29 -7.49
CA SER A 104 -2.09 30.05 -7.58
C SER A 104 -0.71 30.31 -8.18
N THR A 105 -0.68 31.00 -9.33
CA THR A 105 0.57 31.34 -10.02
C THR A 105 1.47 32.22 -9.16
N LEU A 106 0.93 33.24 -8.48
CA LEU A 106 1.74 34.08 -7.58
C LEU A 106 2.36 33.27 -6.44
N ILE A 107 1.58 32.38 -5.80
CA ILE A 107 2.07 31.49 -4.74
C ILE A 107 3.17 30.57 -5.29
N HIS A 108 2.96 29.97 -6.46
CA HIS A 108 3.91 29.10 -7.14
C HIS A 108 5.26 29.80 -7.35
N GLU A 109 5.24 30.98 -7.96
CA GLU A 109 6.47 31.71 -8.29
C GLU A 109 7.17 32.25 -7.05
N LEU A 110 6.41 32.70 -6.03
CA LEU A 110 6.98 33.08 -4.74
C LEU A 110 7.65 31.89 -4.05
N MET A 111 7.06 30.70 -4.13
CA MET A 111 7.65 29.48 -3.57
C MET A 111 8.99 29.16 -4.25
N HIS A 112 9.10 29.36 -5.57
CA HIS A 112 10.37 29.22 -6.28
C HIS A 112 11.41 30.28 -5.93
N VAL A 113 10.99 31.54 -5.71
CA VAL A 113 11.91 32.59 -5.24
C VAL A 113 12.45 32.23 -3.85
N ALA A 114 11.57 31.82 -2.93
CA ALA A 114 11.95 31.43 -1.59
C ALA A 114 12.83 30.17 -1.57
N ASP A 115 12.48 29.12 -2.33
CA ASP A 115 13.25 27.88 -2.38
C ASP A 115 14.67 28.08 -2.93
N ARG A 116 14.89 29.10 -3.78
CA ARG A 116 16.21 29.45 -4.31
C ARG A 116 16.97 30.47 -3.46
N SER A 117 16.37 30.98 -2.39
CA SER A 117 17.02 31.93 -1.49
C SER A 117 18.06 31.23 -0.59
N ALA A 118 18.85 32.03 0.13
CA ALA A 118 19.84 31.51 1.09
C ALA A 118 19.19 30.73 2.25
N GLY A 119 17.98 31.10 2.66
CA GLY A 119 17.21 30.41 3.70
C GLY A 119 16.33 29.26 3.18
N GLY A 120 16.32 29.03 1.86
CA GLY A 120 15.52 28.00 1.21
C GLY A 120 16.25 26.67 1.00
N GLY A 121 16.06 26.07 -0.17
CA GLY A 121 16.62 24.78 -0.56
C GLY A 121 15.80 23.56 -0.13
N TRP A 122 14.53 23.75 0.23
CA TRP A 122 13.64 22.70 0.69
C TRP A 122 13.34 21.66 -0.39
N SER A 123 13.29 22.04 -1.68
CA SER A 123 13.18 21.12 -2.82
C SER A 123 14.34 20.13 -2.90
N ARG A 124 15.46 20.43 -2.22
CA ARG A 124 16.64 19.56 -2.10
C ARG A 124 16.64 18.71 -0.83
N SER A 125 15.74 18.97 0.11
CA SER A 125 15.69 18.25 1.38
C SER A 125 15.38 16.75 1.16
N PRO A 126 16.02 15.84 1.92
CA PRO A 126 15.73 14.42 1.83
C PRO A 126 14.26 14.08 2.13
N ARG A 127 13.71 14.69 3.19
CA ARG A 127 12.35 14.44 3.67
C ARG A 127 11.30 14.78 2.62
N LEU A 128 11.35 15.97 2.02
CA LEU A 128 10.38 16.37 1.01
C LEU A 128 10.44 15.43 -0.21
N ARG A 129 11.65 15.07 -0.67
CA ARG A 129 11.83 14.17 -1.81
C ARG A 129 11.30 12.76 -1.54
N GLU A 130 11.35 12.30 -0.28
CA GLU A 130 10.76 11.02 0.13
C GLU A 130 9.23 11.08 0.16
N LEU A 131 8.65 12.13 0.73
CA LEU A 131 7.21 12.37 0.72
C LEU A 131 6.67 12.44 -0.72
N ALA A 132 7.37 13.18 -1.57
CA ALA A 132 7.02 13.39 -2.96
C ALA A 132 7.14 12.14 -3.84
N GLY A 133 7.97 11.17 -3.46
CA GLY A 133 8.14 9.91 -4.21
C GLY A 133 9.41 9.82 -5.05
N TRP A 134 10.31 10.79 -5.01
CA TRP A 134 11.69 10.64 -5.53
C TRP A 134 12.53 9.81 -4.54
N GLN A 135 12.21 8.53 -4.42
CA GLN A 135 12.85 7.63 -3.47
C GLN A 135 14.31 7.37 -3.82
N ARG A 136 15.13 7.03 -2.83
CA ARG A 136 16.54 6.67 -3.03
C ARG A 136 16.65 5.36 -3.82
N ARG A 137 17.66 5.26 -4.68
CA ARG A 137 17.96 4.01 -5.38
C ARG A 137 18.78 3.11 -4.48
N VAL A 138 18.48 1.81 -4.54
CA VAL A 138 19.32 0.80 -3.88
C VAL A 138 20.63 0.66 -4.67
N TRP A 139 21.78 0.79 -3.99
CA TRP A 139 23.14 0.64 -4.56
C TRP A 139 23.56 1.61 -5.67
N LYS A 140 22.72 2.57 -6.07
CA LYS A 140 23.07 3.62 -7.04
C LYS A 140 23.06 4.99 -6.36
N LEU A 141 24.00 5.86 -6.73
CA LEU A 141 23.93 7.27 -6.37
C LEU A 141 22.65 7.89 -6.99
N GLY A 142 21.98 8.74 -6.22
CA GLY A 142 20.80 9.47 -6.65
C GLY A 142 19.45 8.82 -6.32
N ARG A 143 18.38 9.37 -6.91
CA ARG A 143 16.98 9.02 -6.64
C ARG A 143 16.30 8.45 -7.89
N GLY A 144 15.23 7.67 -7.70
CA GLY A 144 14.39 7.10 -8.74
C GLY A 144 13.49 8.14 -9.41
N ALA A 145 12.71 7.70 -10.39
CA ALA A 145 11.62 8.52 -10.93
C ALA A 145 10.48 8.62 -9.90
N ASN A 146 9.63 9.64 -10.05
CA ASN A 146 8.42 9.77 -9.24
C ASN A 146 7.31 8.89 -9.84
N HIS A 147 6.89 7.90 -9.07
CA HIS A 147 5.86 6.92 -9.45
C HIS A 147 4.50 7.18 -8.78
N PHE A 148 4.32 8.30 -8.09
CA PHE A 148 2.99 8.73 -7.66
C PHE A 148 2.27 9.35 -8.86
N THR A 149 1.80 8.50 -9.78
CA THR A 149 1.21 8.95 -11.05
C THR A 149 -0.27 9.30 -10.94
N ASP A 150 -0.89 8.86 -9.85
CA ASP A 150 -2.34 8.92 -9.65
C ASP A 150 -2.66 9.87 -8.51
N ARG A 151 -3.90 10.40 -8.49
CA ARG A 151 -4.38 11.27 -7.41
C ARG A 151 -3.47 12.50 -7.23
N ASN A 152 -3.03 13.07 -8.35
CA ASN A 152 -2.25 14.30 -8.39
C ASN A 152 -3.16 15.47 -8.74
N PRO A 153 -3.02 16.62 -8.08
CA PRO A 153 -3.83 17.79 -8.42
C PRO A 153 -3.44 18.37 -9.79
N ASP A 154 -2.15 18.30 -10.13
CA ASP A 154 -1.60 18.68 -11.43
C ASP A 154 -0.46 17.72 -11.79
N ALA A 155 -0.39 17.29 -13.05
CA ALA A 155 0.71 16.47 -13.55
C ALA A 155 2.08 17.19 -13.48
N TYR A 156 2.08 18.52 -13.45
CA TYR A 156 3.26 19.39 -13.35
C TYR A 156 4.07 19.14 -12.08
N GLU A 157 3.43 18.76 -10.97
CA GLU A 157 4.10 18.52 -9.68
C GLU A 157 5.20 17.46 -9.75
N ARG A 158 5.12 16.55 -10.74
CA ARG A 158 6.08 15.45 -10.91
C ARG A 158 7.28 15.80 -11.78
N GLN A 159 7.33 16.99 -12.37
CA GLN A 159 8.43 17.35 -13.26
C GLN A 159 9.74 17.53 -12.49
N SER A 160 9.68 18.14 -11.31
CA SER A 160 10.85 18.30 -10.43
C SER A 160 10.41 18.43 -8.97
N ALA A 161 11.35 18.22 -8.04
CA ALA A 161 11.06 18.43 -6.62
C ALA A 161 10.77 19.90 -6.28
N ALA A 162 11.21 20.85 -7.13
CA ALA A 162 10.86 22.26 -6.99
C ALA A 162 9.42 22.51 -7.44
N GLU A 163 8.99 21.89 -8.55
CA GLU A 163 7.58 21.96 -8.98
C GLU A 163 6.66 21.29 -7.97
N TYR A 164 7.08 20.15 -7.41
CA TYR A 164 6.32 19.48 -6.36
C TYR A 164 6.06 20.40 -5.18
N LEU A 165 7.11 21.11 -4.74
CA LEU A 165 7.02 22.05 -3.63
C LEU A 165 6.08 23.22 -3.96
N ALA A 166 6.24 23.82 -5.14
CA ALA A 166 5.45 24.97 -5.57
C ALA A 166 3.98 24.62 -5.78
N VAL A 167 3.67 23.58 -6.56
CA VAL A 167 2.29 23.10 -6.79
C VAL A 167 1.61 22.77 -5.46
N ASN A 168 2.27 22.03 -4.57
CA ASN A 168 1.62 21.68 -3.31
C ASN A 168 1.51 22.85 -2.34
N ALA A 169 2.34 23.89 -2.44
CA ALA A 169 2.17 25.13 -1.67
C ALA A 169 0.92 25.90 -2.12
N GLU A 170 0.59 25.89 -3.42
CA GLU A 170 -0.66 26.45 -3.95
C GLU A 170 -1.86 25.81 -3.26
N HIS A 171 -1.94 24.48 -3.31
CA HIS A 171 -3.05 23.75 -2.68
C HIS A 171 -3.05 23.90 -1.16
N TRP A 172 -1.90 23.86 -0.51
CA TRP A 172 -1.84 24.02 0.95
C TRP A 172 -2.38 25.37 1.43
N LEU A 173 -2.18 26.44 0.66
CA LEU A 173 -2.63 27.79 1.01
C LEU A 173 -4.04 28.13 0.49
N LEU A 174 -4.54 27.41 -0.51
CA LEU A 174 -5.82 27.71 -1.18
C LEU A 174 -6.91 26.65 -0.97
N ASP A 175 -6.57 25.41 -0.63
CA ASP A 175 -7.51 24.30 -0.44
C ASP A 175 -7.63 23.92 1.04
N ALA A 176 -8.83 24.12 1.61
CA ALA A 176 -9.10 23.83 3.03
C ALA A 176 -9.05 22.33 3.35
N GLU A 177 -9.18 21.45 2.34
CA GLU A 177 -9.09 19.99 2.49
C GLU A 177 -7.66 19.46 2.29
N PHE A 178 -6.67 20.29 1.97
CA PHE A 178 -5.32 19.84 1.66
C PHE A 178 -4.70 18.96 2.77
N ALA A 179 -4.93 19.32 4.04
CA ALA A 179 -4.45 18.54 5.18
C ALA A 179 -5.07 17.13 5.24
N CYS A 180 -6.29 16.96 4.76
CA CYS A 180 -6.96 15.65 4.71
C CYS A 180 -6.56 14.85 3.46
N ARG A 181 -6.26 15.55 2.36
CA ARG A 181 -5.80 14.94 1.10
C ARG A 181 -4.33 14.51 1.16
N ARG A 182 -3.46 15.29 1.81
CA ARG A 182 -2.02 15.04 1.92
C ARG A 182 -1.50 15.34 3.34
N PRO A 183 -1.89 14.54 4.35
CA PRO A 183 -1.62 14.84 5.77
C PRO A 183 -0.13 14.97 6.08
N ALA A 184 0.69 14.02 5.67
CA ALA A 184 2.13 14.05 5.90
C ALA A 184 2.84 15.26 5.27
N LEU A 185 2.35 15.73 4.11
CA LEU A 185 2.90 16.90 3.43
C LEU A 185 2.42 18.21 4.08
N ALA A 186 1.14 18.29 4.46
CA ALA A 186 0.60 19.42 5.22
C ALA A 186 1.29 19.59 6.58
N ALA A 187 1.58 18.50 7.28
CA ALA A 187 2.36 18.50 8.51
C ALA A 187 3.80 19.00 8.26
N TRP A 188 4.41 18.57 7.15
CA TRP A 188 5.74 19.06 6.75
C TRP A 188 5.74 20.55 6.43
N PHE A 189 4.75 21.05 5.67
CA PHE A 189 4.59 22.49 5.41
C PHE A 189 4.42 23.28 6.70
N SER A 190 3.54 22.81 7.60
CA SER A 190 3.26 23.48 8.87
C SER A 190 4.49 23.52 9.78
N THR A 191 5.28 22.44 9.80
CA THR A 191 6.53 22.38 10.56
C THR A 191 7.61 23.29 9.95
N THR A 192 7.66 23.38 8.63
CA THR A 192 8.72 24.10 7.90
C THR A 192 8.46 25.61 7.86
N PHE A 193 7.21 26.02 7.65
CA PHE A 193 6.84 27.41 7.41
C PHE A 193 5.99 28.03 8.52
N GLY A 194 5.46 27.22 9.44
CA GLY A 194 4.44 27.63 10.42
C GLY A 194 3.03 27.33 9.92
N ALA A 195 2.02 27.57 10.78
CA ALA A 195 0.63 27.29 10.45
C ALA A 195 0.17 28.07 9.20
N ALA A 196 -0.56 27.41 8.30
CA ALA A 196 -1.27 28.10 7.23
C ALA A 196 -2.34 29.02 7.83
N PRO A 197 -2.58 30.21 7.26
CA PRO A 197 -3.66 31.07 7.72
C PRO A 197 -5.05 30.57 7.31
N LEU A 198 -5.15 29.70 6.30
CA LEU A 198 -6.40 29.03 5.95
C LEU A 198 -6.75 27.99 7.03
N GLN A 199 -7.98 28.07 7.56
CA GLN A 199 -8.49 27.05 8.49
C GLN A 199 -8.76 25.75 7.73
N ALA A 200 -8.07 24.68 8.13
CA ALA A 200 -8.28 23.36 7.56
C ALA A 200 -9.63 22.76 7.98
N THR A 201 -10.27 22.06 7.06
CA THR A 201 -11.45 21.23 7.36
C THR A 201 -11.06 20.10 8.31
N PRO A 202 -11.90 19.73 9.29
CA PRO A 202 -11.66 18.56 10.12
C PRO A 202 -11.60 17.28 9.27
N CYS A 203 -10.49 16.55 9.37
CA CYS A 203 -10.31 15.30 8.64
C CYS A 203 -11.05 14.14 9.29
N ALA A 204 -11.43 13.14 8.48
CA ALA A 204 -11.86 11.85 9.01
C ALA A 204 -10.75 11.23 9.86
N SER A 205 -11.12 10.57 10.97
CA SER A 205 -10.18 9.85 11.82
C SER A 205 -9.73 8.52 11.24
N THR A 206 -10.39 8.05 10.17
CA THR A 206 -10.13 6.77 9.51
C THR A 206 -9.48 6.97 8.15
N LEU A 207 -8.71 5.96 7.73
CA LEU A 207 -8.01 5.92 6.45
C LEU A 207 -8.73 4.97 5.49
N PRO A 208 -9.14 5.44 4.30
CA PRO A 208 -9.79 4.61 3.32
C PRO A 208 -8.78 3.69 2.62
N LEU A 209 -9.07 2.40 2.57
CA LEU A 209 -8.29 1.40 1.83
C LEU A 209 -9.25 0.47 1.07
N VAL A 210 -8.91 0.11 -0.16
CA VAL A 210 -9.60 -0.97 -0.88
C VAL A 210 -8.90 -2.28 -0.56
N GLN A 211 -9.62 -3.22 0.04
CA GLN A 211 -9.11 -4.54 0.41
C GLN A 211 -9.76 -5.64 -0.43
N ALA A 212 -9.06 -6.74 -0.61
CA ALA A 212 -9.69 -7.99 -1.07
C ALA A 212 -10.68 -8.49 -0.01
N SER A 213 -11.85 -8.96 -0.44
CA SER A 213 -12.81 -9.61 0.45
C SER A 213 -12.54 -11.13 0.56
N GLU A 214 -13.32 -11.82 1.37
CA GLU A 214 -13.26 -13.29 1.48
C GLU A 214 -13.80 -13.98 0.21
N GLU A 215 -14.70 -13.31 -0.52
CA GLU A 215 -15.20 -13.79 -1.80
C GLU A 215 -14.14 -13.58 -2.88
N GLU A 216 -13.87 -14.64 -3.64
CA GLU A 216 -12.81 -14.64 -4.64
C GLU A 216 -13.03 -13.53 -5.67
N GLY A 217 -12.10 -12.57 -5.68
CA GLY A 217 -12.10 -11.48 -6.63
C GLY A 217 -12.94 -10.26 -6.29
N ALA A 218 -13.73 -10.33 -5.23
CA ALA A 218 -14.46 -9.20 -4.72
C ALA A 218 -13.54 -8.31 -3.88
N VAL A 219 -13.88 -7.02 -3.83
CA VAL A 219 -13.17 -6.01 -3.06
C VAL A 219 -14.14 -5.18 -2.24
N ALA A 220 -13.67 -4.62 -1.13
CA ALA A 220 -14.47 -3.80 -0.25
C ALA A 220 -13.69 -2.56 0.18
N LEU A 221 -14.42 -1.47 0.46
CA LEU A 221 -13.86 -0.30 1.13
C LEU A 221 -13.72 -0.59 2.63
N MET A 222 -12.49 -0.47 3.13
CA MET A 222 -12.15 -0.52 4.54
C MET A 222 -11.88 0.89 5.04
N GLN A 223 -12.51 1.27 6.16
CA GLN A 223 -12.16 2.47 6.90
C GLN A 223 -11.26 2.07 8.08
N LEU A 224 -9.95 2.12 7.86
CA LEU A 224 -8.97 1.73 8.88
C LEU A 224 -8.83 2.85 9.92
N ASP A 225 -9.21 2.58 11.16
CA ASP A 225 -8.91 3.46 12.30
C ASP A 225 -7.47 3.22 12.79
N PRO A 226 -6.56 4.20 12.67
CA PRO A 226 -5.19 4.07 13.17
C PRO A 226 -5.13 3.77 14.68
N ALA A 227 -6.10 4.25 15.47
CA ALA A 227 -6.12 4.03 16.92
C ALA A 227 -6.39 2.57 17.31
N ARG A 228 -6.94 1.76 16.40
CA ARG A 228 -7.15 0.32 16.61
C ARG A 228 -5.92 -0.53 16.27
N VAL A 229 -4.88 0.04 15.68
CA VAL A 229 -3.68 -0.71 15.29
C VAL A 229 -2.71 -0.74 16.46
N TYR A 230 -2.63 -1.90 17.12
CA TYR A 230 -1.75 -2.11 18.28
C TYR A 230 -0.28 -2.20 17.87
N ALA A 231 0.00 -2.93 16.79
CA ALA A 231 1.36 -3.16 16.32
C ALA A 231 1.41 -3.35 14.81
N VAL A 232 2.60 -3.14 14.24
CA VAL A 232 2.92 -3.52 12.86
C VAL A 232 4.05 -4.53 12.92
N ASP A 233 3.85 -5.69 12.33
CA ASP A 233 4.87 -6.73 12.28
C ASP A 233 5.50 -6.78 10.89
N TYR A 234 6.81 -7.03 10.83
CA TYR A 234 7.47 -7.50 9.64
C TYR A 234 7.10 -8.96 9.41
N LEU A 235 6.22 -9.21 8.43
CA LEU A 235 5.74 -10.53 8.07
C LEU A 235 6.67 -11.12 7.01
N PHE A 236 7.35 -12.20 7.37
CA PHE A 236 8.39 -12.83 6.56
C PHE A 236 8.02 -14.28 6.22
N ALA A 237 7.82 -14.56 4.93
CA ALA A 237 7.71 -15.92 4.42
C ALA A 237 9.11 -16.50 4.23
N GLU A 238 9.39 -17.63 4.88
CA GLU A 238 10.69 -18.31 4.85
C GLU A 238 11.13 -18.74 3.45
N GLY A 239 12.39 -19.10 3.24
CA GLY A 239 12.84 -19.48 1.89
C GLY A 239 12.18 -20.76 1.39
N GLY A 240 11.60 -20.72 0.18
CA GLY A 240 11.07 -21.91 -0.49
C GLY A 240 12.13 -22.70 -1.28
N ARG A 241 11.72 -23.82 -1.88
CA ARG A 241 12.58 -24.69 -2.71
C ARG A 241 12.79 -24.17 -4.15
N VAL A 242 11.89 -23.31 -4.64
CA VAL A 242 11.96 -22.71 -5.97
C VAL A 242 13.00 -21.58 -5.97
N PRO A 243 13.89 -21.46 -6.98
CA PRO A 243 14.99 -20.48 -6.97
C PRO A 243 14.60 -19.03 -6.62
N MET A 244 13.44 -18.57 -7.08
CA MET A 244 12.92 -17.22 -6.80
C MET A 244 12.41 -17.06 -5.36
N SER A 245 11.84 -18.10 -4.73
CA SER A 245 11.34 -18.05 -3.35
C SER A 245 12.41 -18.35 -2.29
N ARG A 246 13.64 -18.74 -2.68
CA ARG A 246 14.76 -19.01 -1.75
C ARG A 246 15.13 -17.85 -0.85
N TRP A 247 14.88 -16.62 -1.30
CA TRP A 247 15.19 -15.38 -0.59
C TRP A 247 14.10 -14.95 0.42
N GLY A 248 12.96 -15.65 0.41
CA GLY A 248 11.77 -15.32 1.18
C GLY A 248 10.90 -14.26 0.50
N HIS A 249 9.79 -13.89 1.15
CA HIS A 249 8.93 -12.77 0.76
C HIS A 249 8.68 -11.88 1.98
N SER A 250 8.66 -10.57 1.80
CA SER A 250 8.45 -9.59 2.87
C SER A 250 7.15 -8.83 2.68
N MET A 251 6.40 -8.72 3.77
CA MET A 251 5.15 -7.99 3.87
C MET A 251 5.10 -7.27 5.23
N LEU A 252 4.08 -6.45 5.46
CA LEU A 252 3.80 -5.93 6.80
C LEU A 252 2.43 -6.44 7.26
N ARG A 253 2.33 -6.96 8.48
CA ARG A 253 1.05 -7.30 9.10
C ARG A 253 0.63 -6.16 10.02
N LEU A 254 -0.60 -5.69 9.85
CA LEU A 254 -1.28 -4.80 10.76
C LEU A 254 -1.98 -5.65 11.83
N VAL A 255 -1.55 -5.51 13.08
CA VAL A 255 -2.20 -6.13 14.26
C VAL A 255 -3.31 -5.19 14.72
N ILE A 256 -4.49 -5.40 14.15
CA ILE A 256 -5.69 -4.60 14.35
C ILE A 256 -6.56 -5.24 15.43
N CYS A 257 -6.88 -4.48 16.47
CA CYS A 257 -7.79 -4.90 17.51
C CYS A 257 -9.22 -4.96 17.00
N ARG A 258 -10.01 -5.92 17.49
CA ARG A 258 -11.47 -5.92 17.29
C ARG A 258 -12.10 -4.64 17.83
N GLU A 259 -13.22 -4.23 17.23
CA GLU A 259 -14.00 -3.08 17.70
C GLU A 259 -14.38 -3.23 19.17
N GLY A 260 -14.27 -2.12 19.92
CA GLY A 260 -14.51 -2.08 21.36
C GLY A 260 -13.36 -2.63 22.22
N ARG A 261 -12.32 -3.26 21.64
CA ARG A 261 -11.13 -3.69 22.38
C ARG A 261 -10.10 -2.57 22.46
N ALA A 262 -9.60 -2.31 23.67
CA ALA A 262 -8.46 -1.40 23.87
C ALA A 262 -7.18 -1.99 23.24
N PRO A 263 -6.35 -1.19 22.55
CA PRO A 263 -5.10 -1.66 21.98
C PRO A 263 -4.16 -2.30 23.01
N GLY A 264 -3.72 -3.53 22.74
CA GLY A 264 -2.86 -4.30 23.62
C GLY A 264 -2.44 -5.65 23.03
N PRO A 265 -1.60 -6.42 23.74
CA PRO A 265 -1.09 -7.71 23.27
C PRO A 265 -2.16 -8.70 22.82
N ASP A 266 -3.32 -8.71 23.50
CA ASP A 266 -4.44 -9.59 23.20
C ASP A 266 -5.02 -9.39 21.80
N CYS A 267 -4.81 -8.23 21.17
CA CYS A 267 -5.23 -7.98 19.80
C CYS A 267 -4.61 -8.98 18.82
N ARG A 268 -3.47 -9.61 19.15
CA ARG A 268 -2.84 -10.66 18.33
C ARG A 268 -3.73 -11.88 18.11
N LEU A 269 -4.73 -12.10 18.97
CA LEU A 269 -5.70 -13.19 18.87
C LEU A 269 -6.88 -12.84 17.94
N ASP A 270 -7.07 -11.57 17.59
CA ASP A 270 -8.14 -11.10 16.69
C ASP A 270 -7.71 -11.29 15.21
N LEU A 271 -7.30 -12.52 14.83
CA LEU A 271 -6.69 -12.84 13.53
C LEU A 271 -7.54 -12.43 12.31
N ASP A 272 -8.87 -12.45 12.46
CA ASP A 272 -9.84 -12.04 11.45
C ASP A 272 -9.80 -10.53 11.14
N GLN A 273 -9.34 -9.73 12.10
CA GLN A 273 -9.22 -8.28 11.97
C GLN A 273 -7.92 -7.87 11.28
N HIS A 274 -6.90 -8.71 11.31
CA HIS A 274 -5.57 -8.38 10.80
C HIS A 274 -5.53 -8.24 9.29
N ARG A 275 -4.68 -7.33 8.82
CA ARG A 275 -4.45 -7.09 7.40
C ARG A 275 -2.98 -7.19 7.07
N VAL A 276 -2.68 -7.61 5.84
CA VAL A 276 -1.33 -7.72 5.31
C VAL A 276 -1.17 -6.71 4.19
N LEU A 277 -0.20 -5.83 4.36
CA LEU A 277 0.28 -4.90 3.36
C LEU A 277 1.35 -5.61 2.53
N SER A 278 1.06 -5.84 1.25
CA SER A 278 1.96 -6.59 0.37
C SER A 278 2.17 -5.88 -0.97
N PHE A 279 3.44 -5.72 -1.34
CA PHE A 279 3.81 -5.28 -2.69
C PHE A 279 4.01 -6.52 -3.56
N ARG A 280 3.08 -6.74 -4.49
CA ARG A 280 3.10 -7.88 -5.43
C ARG A 280 2.90 -7.37 -6.86
N ALA A 281 3.25 -8.20 -7.84
CA ALA A 281 2.99 -7.90 -9.24
C ALA A 281 1.52 -8.17 -9.65
N PHE A 282 0.79 -9.00 -8.91
CA PHE A 282 -0.62 -9.35 -9.14
C PHE A 282 -1.27 -9.98 -7.90
N VAL A 283 -2.59 -9.89 -7.73
CA VAL A 283 -3.36 -10.61 -6.68
C VAL A 283 -3.78 -11.96 -7.23
N GLY A 284 -3.39 -13.04 -6.55
CA GLY A 284 -3.63 -14.41 -7.03
C GLY A 284 -2.49 -14.96 -7.89
N ASP A 285 -1.23 -14.68 -7.53
CA ASP A 285 -0.02 -15.41 -7.96
C ASP A 285 0.23 -15.63 -9.46
N VAL A 286 -0.54 -14.98 -10.34
CA VAL A 286 -0.22 -14.93 -11.77
C VAL A 286 0.77 -13.77 -11.99
N GLU A 287 2.02 -13.97 -11.60
CA GLU A 287 3.13 -13.13 -12.07
C GLU A 287 3.31 -13.36 -13.58
N LEU A 288 2.59 -12.60 -14.41
CA LEU A 288 2.39 -12.85 -15.85
C LEU A 288 3.66 -12.91 -16.73
N SER A 289 4.89 -12.81 -16.20
CA SER A 289 6.13 -12.95 -16.97
C SER A 289 7.39 -12.88 -16.09
N SER A 290 8.23 -13.91 -16.15
CA SER A 290 9.58 -13.83 -15.58
C SER A 290 10.47 -12.85 -16.36
N TRP A 291 10.21 -12.63 -17.66
CA TRP A 291 10.96 -11.68 -18.50
C TRP A 291 10.53 -10.22 -18.25
N ARG A 292 9.23 -9.93 -18.16
CA ARG A 292 8.77 -8.57 -17.84
C ARG A 292 9.13 -8.16 -16.41
N GLY A 293 9.20 -9.07 -15.44
CA GLY A 293 9.71 -8.74 -14.10
C GLY A 293 11.23 -8.54 -14.02
N LEU A 294 11.98 -8.93 -15.06
CA LEU A 294 13.41 -8.55 -15.21
C LEU A 294 13.57 -7.18 -15.89
N THR A 295 12.61 -6.77 -16.73
CA THR A 295 12.61 -5.47 -17.44
C THR A 295 11.72 -4.39 -16.81
N GLY A 296 10.96 -4.71 -15.76
CA GLY A 296 10.11 -3.77 -15.02
C GLY A 296 8.71 -3.56 -15.59
N GLY A 297 8.17 -4.53 -16.30
CA GLY A 297 6.86 -4.47 -16.96
C GLY A 297 5.66 -4.83 -16.09
N TYR A 298 5.84 -4.98 -14.76
CA TYR A 298 4.72 -5.12 -13.81
C TYR A 298 4.51 -3.85 -13.02
N PRO A 299 3.25 -3.42 -12.80
CA PRO A 299 2.99 -2.36 -11.84
C PRO A 299 3.38 -2.84 -10.43
N SER A 300 4.07 -2.00 -9.68
CA SER A 300 4.36 -2.19 -8.26
C SER A 300 3.32 -1.43 -7.46
N ARG A 301 2.37 -2.15 -6.89
CA ARG A 301 1.25 -1.58 -6.14
C ARG A 301 1.10 -2.24 -4.79
N LEU A 302 0.50 -1.50 -3.87
CA LEU A 302 0.30 -1.93 -2.51
C LEU A 302 -1.08 -2.58 -2.35
N PHE A 303 -1.09 -3.87 -2.04
CA PHE A 303 -2.29 -4.64 -1.75
C PHE A 303 -2.56 -4.73 -0.25
N VAL A 304 -3.85 -4.74 0.10
CA VAL A 304 -4.36 -4.97 1.45
C VAL A 304 -5.13 -6.28 1.45
N LEU A 305 -4.58 -7.28 2.11
CA LEU A 305 -5.11 -8.66 2.11
C LEU A 305 -5.51 -9.08 3.53
N PRO A 306 -6.55 -9.91 3.71
CA PRO A 306 -6.81 -10.60 4.97
C PRO A 306 -5.61 -11.45 5.39
N LEU A 307 -5.27 -11.46 6.69
CA LEU A 307 -4.16 -12.27 7.20
C LEU A 307 -4.35 -13.77 6.91
N GLN A 308 -5.56 -14.28 7.11
CA GLN A 308 -5.85 -15.71 6.92
C GLN A 308 -5.56 -16.18 5.49
N GLN A 309 -5.85 -15.35 4.49
CA GLN A 309 -5.55 -15.63 3.09
C GLN A 309 -4.03 -15.82 2.87
N VAL A 310 -3.23 -14.91 3.43
CA VAL A 310 -1.75 -14.96 3.32
C VAL A 310 -1.19 -16.15 4.09
N VAL A 311 -1.73 -16.43 5.29
CA VAL A 311 -1.32 -17.61 6.07
C VAL A 311 -1.57 -18.88 5.26
N ASP A 312 -2.77 -19.06 4.74
CA ASP A 312 -3.13 -20.26 3.98
C ASP A 312 -2.29 -20.44 2.72
N GLU A 313 -2.06 -19.36 1.97
CA GLU A 313 -1.21 -19.34 0.79
C GLU A 313 0.20 -19.87 1.10
N TYR A 314 0.87 -19.32 2.12
CA TYR A 314 2.24 -19.74 2.41
C TYR A 314 2.32 -21.06 3.18
N THR A 315 1.49 -21.29 4.20
CA THR A 315 1.66 -22.45 5.08
C THR A 315 1.04 -23.72 4.50
N LYS A 316 -0.07 -23.63 3.77
CA LYS A 316 -0.79 -24.78 3.22
C LYS A 316 -0.42 -25.06 1.77
N VAL A 317 -0.33 -24.02 0.93
CA VAL A 317 -0.07 -24.20 -0.51
C VAL A 317 1.43 -24.27 -0.79
N GLU A 318 2.20 -23.28 -0.36
CA GLU A 318 3.65 -23.25 -0.58
C GLU A 318 4.46 -24.09 0.42
N LEU A 319 3.83 -24.53 1.52
CA LEU A 319 4.47 -25.29 2.62
C LEU A 319 5.68 -24.58 3.24
N ARG A 320 5.55 -23.27 3.45
CA ARG A 320 6.56 -22.39 4.03
C ARG A 320 6.08 -21.84 5.38
N GLY A 321 6.98 -21.71 6.34
CA GLY A 321 6.68 -20.99 7.57
C GLY A 321 6.55 -19.48 7.32
N LEU A 322 5.72 -18.83 8.14
CA LEU A 322 5.61 -17.38 8.21
C LEU A 322 6.01 -16.90 9.60
N ALA A 323 7.00 -16.01 9.68
CA ALA A 323 7.37 -15.31 10.90
C ALA A 323 6.72 -13.91 10.90
N SER A 324 6.04 -13.55 11.99
CA SER A 324 5.41 -12.26 12.22
C SER A 324 6.17 -11.54 13.34
N ILE A 325 7.10 -10.66 12.96
CA ILE A 325 8.11 -10.12 13.88
C ILE A 325 7.77 -8.66 14.20
N PRO A 326 7.51 -8.28 15.47
CA PRO A 326 7.10 -6.92 15.82
C PRO A 326 8.11 -5.87 15.40
N LEU A 327 7.64 -4.80 14.75
CA LEU A 327 8.43 -3.57 14.61
C LEU A 327 8.30 -2.74 15.89
N GLN A 328 9.44 -2.26 16.39
CA GLN A 328 9.46 -1.35 17.55
C GLN A 328 9.11 0.07 17.11
N LEU A 329 7.80 0.35 17.06
CA LEU A 329 7.21 1.62 16.64
C LEU A 329 6.35 2.20 17.78
N SER A 330 6.46 3.51 17.97
CA SER A 330 5.52 4.27 18.80
C SER A 330 4.15 4.42 18.12
N PRO A 331 3.07 4.73 18.87
CA PRO A 331 1.75 4.97 18.29
C PRO A 331 1.73 6.05 17.19
N ALA A 332 2.55 7.10 17.36
CA ALA A 332 2.70 8.16 16.35
C ALA A 332 3.40 7.66 15.08
N GLU A 333 4.42 6.81 15.21
CA GLU A 333 5.09 6.16 14.06
C GLU A 333 4.16 5.17 13.35
N ILE A 334 3.31 4.44 14.09
CA ILE A 334 2.27 3.58 13.49
C ILE A 334 1.29 4.45 12.69
N SER A 335 0.76 5.52 13.28
CA SER A 335 -0.17 6.43 12.59
C SER A 335 0.45 7.02 11.32
N GLY A 336 1.68 7.54 11.38
CA GLY A 336 2.39 8.06 10.20
C GLY A 336 2.66 7.00 9.12
N LEU A 337 2.95 5.76 9.52
CA LEU A 337 3.09 4.64 8.59
C LEU A 337 1.77 4.28 7.91
N LEU A 338 0.65 4.31 8.64
CA LEU A 338 -0.67 4.04 8.08
C LEU A 338 -1.14 5.15 7.13
N GLU A 339 -0.92 6.42 7.47
CA GLU A 339 -1.19 7.54 6.55
C GLU A 339 -0.39 7.38 5.25
N ARG A 340 0.90 7.05 5.37
CA ARG A 340 1.74 6.80 4.19
C ARG A 340 1.28 5.58 3.41
N THR A 341 0.80 4.54 4.09
CA THR A 341 0.21 3.34 3.48
C THR A 341 -0.99 3.72 2.62
N ALA A 342 -1.93 4.52 3.16
CA ALA A 342 -3.08 5.00 2.41
C ALA A 342 -2.65 5.84 1.19
N GLN A 343 -1.68 6.75 1.36
CA GLN A 343 -1.17 7.55 0.25
C GLN A 343 -0.56 6.69 -0.87
N VAL A 344 0.24 5.68 -0.52
CA VAL A 344 0.83 4.73 -1.48
C VAL A 344 -0.27 3.92 -2.16
N HIS A 345 -1.25 3.43 -1.40
CA HIS A 345 -2.35 2.62 -1.92
C HIS A 345 -3.18 3.36 -2.98
N TRP A 346 -3.44 4.65 -2.77
CA TRP A 346 -4.22 5.47 -3.71
C TRP A 346 -3.40 6.14 -4.81
N GLY A 347 -2.13 6.49 -4.59
CA GLY A 347 -1.38 7.35 -5.50
C GLY A 347 -0.25 6.69 -6.29
N TYR A 348 0.24 5.53 -5.84
CA TYR A 348 1.48 4.94 -6.35
C TYR A 348 1.24 3.86 -7.41
N ASP A 349 1.79 4.08 -8.61
CA ASP A 349 1.87 3.08 -9.68
C ASP A 349 3.34 2.92 -10.12
N GLY A 350 4.08 2.16 -9.31
CA GLY A 350 5.50 1.89 -9.52
C GLY A 350 5.77 0.86 -10.60
N ARG A 351 7.05 0.57 -10.86
CA ARG A 351 7.47 -0.58 -11.68
C ARG A 351 8.13 -1.63 -10.80
N TYR A 352 7.61 -2.85 -10.81
CA TYR A 352 8.11 -3.97 -10.03
C TYR A 352 9.20 -4.72 -10.79
N TYR A 353 10.33 -4.97 -10.13
CA TYR A 353 11.45 -5.74 -10.67
C TYR A 353 11.89 -6.80 -9.66
N PHE A 354 12.10 -8.04 -10.09
CA PHE A 354 12.50 -9.13 -9.17
C PHE A 354 13.81 -8.88 -8.43
N ILE A 355 14.78 -8.24 -9.10
CA ILE A 355 16.15 -8.07 -8.60
C ILE A 355 16.35 -6.71 -7.92
N SER A 356 15.54 -5.70 -8.24
CA SER A 356 15.72 -4.35 -7.72
C SER A 356 14.49 -3.88 -6.96
N ASN A 357 13.54 -3.26 -7.63
CA ASN A 357 12.33 -2.74 -7.02
C ASN A 357 11.31 -3.86 -6.74
N ASN A 358 11.65 -4.73 -5.78
CA ASN A 358 10.83 -5.87 -5.36
C ASN A 358 10.14 -5.60 -4.01
N CYS A 359 9.41 -6.60 -3.49
CA CYS A 359 8.72 -6.55 -2.21
C CYS A 359 9.56 -5.98 -1.06
N ALA A 360 10.83 -6.38 -0.92
CA ALA A 360 11.69 -5.89 0.17
C ALA A 360 12.05 -4.41 0.00
N VAL A 361 12.33 -3.98 -1.23
CA VAL A 361 12.68 -2.59 -1.52
C VAL A 361 11.47 -1.68 -1.35
N GLU A 362 10.30 -2.10 -1.81
CA GLU A 362 9.06 -1.32 -1.66
C GLU A 362 8.61 -1.25 -0.20
N THR A 363 8.70 -2.34 0.56
CA THR A 363 8.48 -2.31 2.02
C THR A 363 9.48 -1.38 2.72
N ALA A 364 10.77 -1.42 2.36
CA ALA A 364 11.77 -0.53 2.93
C ALA A 364 11.48 0.96 2.63
N LYS A 365 11.00 1.27 1.42
CA LYS A 365 10.61 2.63 1.02
C LYS A 365 9.36 3.11 1.76
N LEU A 366 8.38 2.23 1.95
CA LEU A 366 7.18 2.52 2.74
C LEU A 366 7.56 2.85 4.19
N LEU A 367 8.40 2.01 4.81
CA LEU A 367 8.89 2.23 6.18
C LEU A 367 9.70 3.53 6.31
N GLN A 368 10.62 3.82 5.38
CA GLN A 368 11.38 5.08 5.39
C GLN A 368 10.49 6.31 5.27
N ALA A 369 9.49 6.27 4.38
CA ALA A 369 8.62 7.41 4.17
C ALA A 369 7.61 7.60 5.31
N GLY A 370 7.12 6.50 5.90
CA GLY A 370 6.10 6.50 6.96
C GLY A 370 6.65 6.66 8.38
N VAL A 371 7.88 6.22 8.64
CA VAL A 371 8.51 6.23 9.97
C VAL A 371 9.74 7.13 9.94
N PRO A 372 9.69 8.37 10.48
CA PRO A 372 10.80 9.31 10.40
C PRO A 372 12.13 8.78 10.94
N ALA A 373 12.09 7.99 12.01
CA ALA A 373 13.30 7.42 12.60
C ALA A 373 13.94 6.30 11.76
N LEU A 374 13.28 5.87 10.66
CA LEU A 374 13.81 4.93 9.68
C LEU A 374 14.30 5.63 8.40
N GLN A 375 14.40 6.96 8.33
CA GLN A 375 14.92 7.69 7.15
C GLN A 375 16.44 7.55 6.92
N GLU A 376 17.09 6.64 7.64
CA GLU A 376 18.52 6.40 7.57
C GLU A 376 18.94 5.73 6.24
N PRO A 377 20.08 6.13 5.65
CA PRO A 377 20.66 5.42 4.51
C PRO A 377 20.81 3.90 4.75
N GLY A 378 20.45 3.11 3.73
CA GLY A 378 20.80 1.69 3.67
C GLY A 378 19.85 0.75 4.42
N ILE A 379 18.64 1.23 4.74
CA ILE A 379 17.49 0.35 5.03
C ILE A 379 17.07 -0.42 3.78
N GLU A 380 17.23 0.18 2.59
CA GLU A 380 16.89 -0.46 1.34
C GLU A 380 17.77 -1.70 1.12
N ARG A 381 17.15 -2.88 1.19
CA ARG A 381 17.80 -4.16 0.93
C ARG A 381 17.00 -4.91 -0.11
N ILE A 382 17.73 -5.46 -1.08
CA ILE A 382 17.12 -6.19 -2.20
C ILE A 382 16.43 -7.47 -1.71
N SER A 383 16.97 -8.13 -0.69
CA SER A 383 16.39 -9.37 -0.17
C SER A 383 15.55 -9.12 1.09
N PRO A 384 14.39 -9.77 1.24
CA PRO A 384 13.61 -9.79 2.48
C PRO A 384 14.43 -10.10 3.74
N ARG A 385 15.29 -11.14 3.72
CA ARG A 385 16.19 -11.43 4.86
C ARG A 385 17.18 -10.31 5.15
N GLY A 386 17.62 -9.61 4.11
CA GLY A 386 18.52 -8.47 4.23
C GLY A 386 17.86 -7.30 4.95
N LEU A 387 16.60 -7.00 4.61
CA LEU A 387 15.81 -5.96 5.26
C LEU A 387 15.58 -6.31 6.74
N ARG A 388 15.13 -7.54 7.04
CA ARG A 388 14.98 -8.06 8.41
C ARG A 388 16.25 -7.83 9.24
N ARG A 389 17.40 -8.36 8.80
CA ARG A 389 18.71 -8.17 9.47
C ARG A 389 19.15 -6.71 9.60
N ARG A 390 18.65 -5.81 8.76
CA ARG A 390 18.97 -4.38 8.88
C ARG A 390 18.09 -3.73 9.94
N LEU A 391 16.80 -4.03 9.96
CA LEU A 391 15.87 -3.52 10.97
C LEU A 391 16.23 -4.04 12.38
N ASP A 392 16.58 -5.33 12.50
CA ASP A 392 17.08 -5.94 13.73
C ASP A 392 18.35 -5.23 14.25
N ARG A 393 19.36 -5.03 13.39
CA ARG A 393 20.57 -4.26 13.75
C ARG A 393 20.32 -2.80 14.13
N LEU A 394 19.18 -2.23 13.72
CA LEU A 394 18.76 -0.88 14.13
C LEU A 394 17.96 -0.89 15.45
N GLY A 395 17.76 -2.05 16.07
CA GLY A 395 16.91 -2.23 17.26
C GLY A 395 15.42 -2.02 16.95
N ARG A 396 15.02 -2.22 15.70
CA ARG A 396 13.66 -1.92 15.20
C ARG A 396 12.81 -3.15 14.95
N LEU A 397 13.35 -4.34 15.20
CA LEU A 397 12.61 -5.60 15.26
C LEU A 397 12.82 -6.26 16.60
N ASP A 398 11.77 -6.88 17.13
CA ASP A 398 11.89 -7.79 18.27
C ASP A 398 11.97 -9.24 17.77
N GLU A 399 13.20 -9.72 17.54
CA GLU A 399 13.47 -11.09 17.11
C GLU A 399 13.28 -12.12 18.23
N THR A 400 13.30 -11.68 19.50
CA THR A 400 13.26 -12.57 20.68
C THR A 400 11.94 -13.33 20.80
N VAL A 401 10.87 -12.80 20.19
CA VAL A 401 9.56 -13.47 20.11
C VAL A 401 9.59 -14.82 19.40
N LEU A 402 10.68 -15.13 18.67
CA LEU A 402 10.87 -16.38 17.95
C LEU A 402 11.80 -17.37 18.69
N ASP A 403 12.38 -17.00 19.84
CA ASP A 403 13.34 -17.84 20.56
C ASP A 403 12.70 -19.13 21.10
N ASP A 404 11.48 -19.03 21.63
CA ASP A 404 10.64 -20.18 21.97
C ASP A 404 9.61 -20.41 20.85
N GLN A 405 9.85 -21.41 20.02
CA GLN A 405 8.97 -21.74 18.90
C GLN A 405 7.55 -22.11 19.34
N ALA A 406 7.37 -22.79 20.48
CA ALA A 406 6.04 -23.19 20.95
C ALA A 406 5.25 -21.96 21.42
N ALA A 407 5.90 -21.05 22.14
CA ALA A 407 5.31 -19.76 22.50
C ALA A 407 5.01 -18.92 21.25
N ALA A 408 5.94 -18.84 20.30
CA ALA A 408 5.76 -18.09 19.06
C ALA A 408 4.54 -18.55 18.26
N ILE A 409 4.29 -19.86 18.20
CA ILE A 409 3.11 -20.43 17.53
C ILE A 409 1.83 -20.05 18.29
N ARG A 410 1.81 -20.26 19.60
CA ARG A 410 0.64 -19.99 20.44
C ARG A 410 0.23 -18.52 20.42
N ASP A 411 1.21 -17.62 20.44
CA ASP A 411 1.00 -16.18 20.59
C ASP A 411 0.90 -15.45 19.22
N GLY A 412 0.92 -16.21 18.12
CA GLY A 412 0.71 -15.69 16.77
C GLY A 412 1.90 -14.95 16.15
N TYR A 413 3.12 -15.22 16.63
CA TYR A 413 4.38 -14.74 16.07
C TYR A 413 4.97 -15.68 15.00
N TYR A 414 4.53 -16.94 14.95
CA TYR A 414 4.96 -17.89 13.94
C TYR A 414 3.82 -18.77 13.46
N PHE A 415 3.60 -18.83 12.15
CA PHE A 415 2.66 -19.74 11.51
C PHE A 415 3.45 -20.86 10.84
N PRO A 416 3.41 -22.10 11.37
CA PRO A 416 4.20 -23.19 10.87
C PRO A 416 3.66 -23.69 9.52
N SER A 417 4.57 -24.17 8.66
CA SER A 417 4.17 -24.95 7.48
C SER A 417 3.28 -26.13 7.87
N SER A 418 2.27 -26.41 7.06
CA SER A 418 1.34 -27.53 7.26
C SER A 418 1.96 -28.91 7.04
N ASP A 419 3.27 -29.00 6.75
CA ASP A 419 4.00 -30.26 6.59
C ASP A 419 3.78 -31.27 7.73
N ARG A 420 3.88 -30.81 8.98
CA ARG A 420 3.66 -31.68 10.15
C ARG A 420 2.22 -32.16 10.23
N TYR A 421 1.27 -31.26 9.97
CA TYR A 421 -0.14 -31.57 9.95
C TYR A 421 -0.47 -32.60 8.86
N PHE A 422 0.04 -32.40 7.64
CA PHE A 422 -0.11 -33.34 6.54
C PHE A 422 0.57 -34.69 6.83
N ALA A 423 1.72 -34.70 7.51
CA ALA A 423 2.34 -35.95 7.97
C ALA A 423 1.45 -36.71 8.96
N THR A 424 0.77 -36.03 9.88
CA THR A 424 -0.21 -36.65 10.80
C THR A 424 -1.41 -37.21 10.06
N LEU A 425 -1.99 -36.46 9.12
CA LEU A 425 -3.12 -36.92 8.30
C LEU A 425 -2.73 -38.15 7.47
N PHE A 426 -1.55 -38.11 6.85
CA PHE A 426 -1.03 -39.20 6.05
C PHE A 426 -0.74 -40.44 6.89
N ALA A 427 -0.15 -40.30 8.08
CA ALA A 427 0.10 -41.42 8.99
C ALA A 427 -1.21 -42.09 9.43
N ALA A 428 -2.25 -41.30 9.72
CA ALA A 428 -3.57 -41.82 10.05
C ALA A 428 -4.20 -42.58 8.88
N ALA A 429 -4.14 -42.04 7.66
CA ALA A 429 -4.62 -42.73 6.47
C ALA A 429 -3.83 -44.02 6.17
N ARG A 430 -2.50 -43.97 6.32
CA ARG A 430 -1.62 -45.11 6.09
C ARG A 430 -1.84 -46.27 7.07
N ALA A 431 -2.31 -45.99 8.27
CA ALA A 431 -2.63 -47.02 9.26
C ALA A 431 -3.82 -47.90 8.84
N GLU A 432 -4.74 -47.38 8.01
CA GLU A 432 -5.92 -48.10 7.53
C GLU A 432 -5.78 -48.55 6.06
N VAL A 433 -4.98 -47.84 5.27
CA VAL A 433 -4.81 -48.05 3.83
C VAL A 433 -3.32 -48.17 3.52
N ASN A 434 -2.89 -49.22 2.83
CA ASN A 434 -1.49 -49.42 2.45
C ASN A 434 -1.06 -48.46 1.32
N LEU A 435 -0.96 -47.16 1.61
CA LEU A 435 -0.69 -46.11 0.62
C LEU A 435 0.68 -46.31 -0.05
N PRO A 436 0.80 -46.10 -1.38
CA PRO A 436 2.01 -46.34 -2.18
C PRO A 436 3.08 -45.23 -2.03
N ALA A 437 3.06 -44.48 -0.95
CA ALA A 437 3.98 -43.36 -0.71
C ALA A 437 4.67 -43.50 0.65
N ARG A 438 5.92 -43.03 0.73
CA ARG A 438 6.69 -43.08 1.97
C ARG A 438 6.22 -42.06 3.02
N ASP A 439 5.73 -40.90 2.56
CA ASP A 439 5.37 -39.76 3.39
C ASP A 439 4.30 -38.90 2.69
N ALA A 440 3.73 -37.93 3.43
CA ALA A 440 2.65 -37.06 2.93
C ALA A 440 3.06 -36.23 1.71
N ARG A 441 4.31 -35.79 1.63
CA ARG A 441 4.79 -34.98 0.49
C ARG A 441 4.90 -35.84 -0.75
N ALA A 442 5.52 -37.02 -0.62
CA ALA A 442 5.59 -38.00 -1.70
C ALA A 442 4.19 -38.38 -2.18
N TRP A 443 3.22 -38.53 -1.27
CA TRP A 443 1.82 -38.75 -1.62
C TRP A 443 1.21 -37.60 -2.43
N ILE A 444 1.34 -36.37 -1.95
CA ILE A 444 0.84 -35.16 -2.63
C ILE A 444 1.51 -34.95 -4.01
N ASP A 445 2.78 -35.34 -4.16
CA ASP A 445 3.55 -35.22 -5.40
C ASP A 445 3.35 -36.38 -6.39
N LEU A 446 2.64 -37.46 -6.02
CA LEU A 446 2.24 -38.51 -6.96
C LEU A 446 1.30 -37.94 -8.05
N ASP A 447 1.18 -38.64 -9.17
CA ASP A 447 0.18 -38.29 -10.17
C ASP A 447 -1.23 -38.54 -9.61
N ALA A 448 -2.19 -37.68 -9.97
CA ALA A 448 -3.55 -37.77 -9.47
C ALA A 448 -4.19 -39.14 -9.76
N ASP A 449 -3.98 -39.68 -10.95
CA ASP A 449 -4.50 -41.00 -11.36
C ASP A 449 -3.92 -42.15 -10.53
N GLN A 450 -2.67 -42.02 -10.07
CA GLN A 450 -2.03 -43.03 -9.22
C GLN A 450 -2.61 -43.02 -7.80
N ARG A 451 -3.12 -41.87 -7.33
CA ARG A 451 -3.79 -41.76 -6.04
C ARG A 451 -5.23 -42.28 -6.07
N THR A 452 -5.96 -42.08 -7.16
CA THR A 452 -7.40 -42.38 -7.30
C THR A 452 -7.85 -43.72 -6.71
N PRO A 453 -7.18 -44.86 -6.96
CA PRO A 453 -7.62 -46.17 -6.46
C PRO A 453 -7.58 -46.32 -4.93
N TRP A 454 -6.77 -45.50 -4.26
CA TRP A 454 -6.56 -45.54 -2.82
C TRP A 454 -7.52 -44.62 -2.06
N LEU A 455 -8.01 -43.57 -2.72
CA LEU A 455 -8.98 -42.61 -2.16
C LEU A 455 -10.33 -43.25 -1.82
N GLN A 456 -10.63 -44.40 -2.43
CA GLN A 456 -11.86 -45.18 -2.18
C GLN A 456 -11.72 -46.20 -1.04
N ARG A 457 -10.61 -46.19 -0.29
CA ARG A 457 -10.30 -47.20 0.74
C ARG A 457 -10.25 -46.57 2.13
N GLY A 458 -10.34 -47.41 3.16
CA GLY A 458 -10.27 -47.00 4.57
C GLY A 458 -11.60 -46.50 5.14
N GLY A 459 -11.62 -46.23 6.44
CA GLY A 459 -12.78 -45.74 7.18
C GLY A 459 -12.93 -44.23 7.13
N LEU A 460 -13.77 -43.70 8.02
CA LEU A 460 -14.11 -42.28 8.09
C LEU A 460 -12.86 -41.40 8.31
N ARG A 461 -11.99 -41.80 9.24
CA ARG A 461 -10.79 -41.05 9.60
C ARG A 461 -9.77 -41.01 8.47
N ALA A 462 -9.49 -42.16 7.82
CA ALA A 462 -8.61 -42.20 6.66
C ALA A 462 -9.18 -41.37 5.50
N THR A 463 -10.48 -41.48 5.22
CA THR A 463 -11.15 -40.72 4.15
C THR A 463 -11.07 -39.21 4.40
N ALA A 464 -11.31 -38.75 5.64
CA ALA A 464 -11.17 -37.34 6.02
C ALA A 464 -9.73 -36.83 5.85
N GLY A 465 -8.73 -37.63 6.26
CA GLY A 465 -7.32 -37.29 6.08
C GLY A 465 -6.91 -37.21 4.61
N LEU A 466 -7.33 -38.19 3.79
CA LEU A 466 -7.08 -38.21 2.35
C LEU A 466 -7.76 -37.05 1.63
N LEU A 467 -8.96 -36.63 2.04
CA LEU A 467 -9.64 -35.45 1.51
C LEU A 467 -8.79 -34.19 1.65
N LEU A 468 -8.22 -33.95 2.82
CA LEU A 468 -7.38 -32.77 3.07
C LEU A 468 -6.05 -32.84 2.32
N LEU A 469 -5.45 -34.04 2.21
CA LEU A 469 -4.23 -34.24 1.41
C LEU A 469 -4.50 -34.04 -0.09
N GLU A 470 -5.65 -34.49 -0.60
CA GLU A 470 -6.04 -34.29 -2.00
C GLU A 470 -6.34 -32.81 -2.29
N GLN A 471 -6.91 -32.07 -1.33
CA GLN A 471 -7.07 -30.62 -1.46
C GLN A 471 -5.71 -29.90 -1.55
N ALA A 472 -4.73 -30.33 -0.74
CA ALA A 472 -3.37 -29.81 -0.82
C ALA A 472 -2.68 -30.15 -2.16
N ALA A 473 -2.93 -31.35 -2.70
CA ALA A 473 -2.46 -31.75 -4.03
C ALA A 473 -3.10 -30.90 -5.14
N PHE A 474 -4.41 -30.63 -5.04
CA PHE A 474 -5.12 -29.75 -5.97
C PHE A 474 -4.56 -28.34 -5.99
N ALA A 475 -4.41 -27.71 -4.83
CA ALA A 475 -3.87 -26.34 -4.74
C ALA A 475 -2.44 -26.24 -5.31
N ARG A 476 -1.61 -27.27 -5.13
CA ARG A 476 -0.27 -27.32 -5.73
C ARG A 476 -0.30 -27.54 -7.24
N ALA A 477 -1.21 -28.37 -7.74
CA ALA A 477 -1.41 -28.55 -9.17
C ALA A 477 -1.88 -27.24 -9.83
N GLU A 478 -2.77 -26.48 -9.19
CA GLU A 478 -3.18 -25.14 -9.66
C GLU A 478 -2.01 -24.17 -9.74
N LEU A 479 -1.12 -24.16 -8.75
CA LEU A 479 0.10 -23.33 -8.78
C LEU A 479 1.01 -23.71 -9.96
N ARG A 480 1.21 -25.01 -10.20
CA ARG A 480 1.97 -25.50 -11.37
C ARG A 480 1.28 -25.15 -12.69
N ALA A 481 -0.04 -25.30 -12.76
CA ALA A 481 -0.83 -24.98 -13.95
C ALA A 481 -0.73 -23.49 -14.30
N ARG A 482 -0.78 -22.60 -13.31
CA ARG A 482 -0.56 -21.15 -13.50
C ARG A 482 0.81 -20.86 -14.09
N ASP A 483 1.87 -21.48 -13.57
CA ASP A 483 3.23 -21.29 -14.10
C ASP A 483 3.34 -21.82 -15.55
N GLN A 484 2.73 -22.96 -15.86
CA GLN A 484 2.72 -23.50 -17.23
C GLN A 484 1.92 -22.63 -18.20
N LEU A 485 0.74 -22.16 -17.79
CA LEU A 485 -0.09 -21.23 -18.57
C LEU A 485 0.71 -19.98 -18.91
N LYS A 486 1.40 -19.40 -17.92
CA LYS A 486 2.31 -18.28 -18.12
C LYS A 486 3.37 -18.59 -19.18
N HIS A 487 4.07 -19.72 -19.08
CA HIS A 487 5.07 -20.09 -20.08
C HIS A 487 4.47 -20.29 -21.48
N ALA A 488 3.26 -20.83 -21.59
CA ALA A 488 2.55 -20.97 -22.85
C ALA A 488 2.20 -19.61 -23.48
N LEU A 489 1.65 -18.69 -22.68
CA LEU A 489 1.29 -17.35 -23.13
C LEU A 489 2.51 -16.51 -23.54
N LEU A 490 3.64 -16.65 -22.83
CA LEU A 490 4.88 -15.96 -23.19
C LEU A 490 5.47 -16.42 -24.53
N LYS A 491 5.23 -17.68 -24.92
CA LYS A 491 5.67 -18.19 -26.22
C LYS A 491 4.83 -17.63 -27.37
N GLN A 492 3.58 -17.25 -27.11
CA GLN A 492 2.63 -16.76 -28.13
C GLN A 492 1.81 -15.56 -27.60
N PRO A 493 2.46 -14.39 -27.39
CA PRO A 493 1.82 -13.23 -26.77
C PRO A 493 0.66 -12.66 -27.59
N ASP A 494 0.63 -12.88 -28.91
CA ASP A 494 -0.39 -12.33 -29.82
C ASP A 494 -1.53 -13.33 -30.14
N SER A 495 -1.52 -14.51 -29.51
CA SER A 495 -2.58 -15.50 -29.70
C SER A 495 -3.94 -14.93 -29.26
N GLU A 496 -5.03 -15.43 -29.86
CA GLU A 496 -6.39 -15.02 -29.46
C GLU A 496 -6.65 -15.31 -27.97
N GLY A 497 -6.17 -16.47 -27.48
CA GLY A 497 -6.22 -16.84 -26.08
C GLY A 497 -5.45 -15.88 -25.16
N ALA A 498 -4.26 -15.43 -25.58
CA ALA A 498 -3.50 -14.43 -24.82
C ALA A 498 -4.19 -13.07 -24.79
N ARG A 499 -4.80 -12.64 -25.90
CA ARG A 499 -5.57 -11.39 -25.96
C ARG A 499 -6.84 -11.43 -25.11
N GLN A 500 -7.64 -12.49 -25.21
CA GLN A 500 -8.84 -12.67 -24.37
C GLN A 500 -8.49 -12.71 -22.88
N LEU A 501 -7.45 -13.45 -22.51
CA LEU A 501 -6.98 -13.50 -21.13
C LEU A 501 -6.47 -12.14 -20.66
N GLN A 502 -5.75 -11.40 -21.49
CA GLN A 502 -5.30 -10.06 -21.16
C GLN A 502 -6.49 -9.11 -20.92
N THR A 503 -7.50 -9.13 -21.80
CA THR A 503 -8.72 -8.32 -21.62
C THR A 503 -9.43 -8.67 -20.31
N LEU A 504 -9.62 -9.96 -20.01
CA LEU A 504 -10.24 -10.36 -18.74
C LEU A 504 -9.39 -9.97 -17.52
N LEU A 505 -8.06 -10.04 -17.62
CA LEU A 505 -7.16 -9.61 -16.55
C LEU A 505 -7.13 -8.09 -16.38
N GLU A 506 -7.38 -7.33 -17.45
CA GLU A 506 -7.54 -5.88 -17.39
C GLU A 506 -8.89 -5.50 -16.77
N GLU A 507 -9.98 -6.18 -17.14
CA GLU A 507 -11.33 -6.01 -16.58
C GLU A 507 -11.40 -6.43 -15.11
N SER A 508 -10.83 -7.58 -14.75
CA SER A 508 -10.70 -8.02 -13.35
C SER A 508 -9.62 -7.26 -12.58
N GLY A 509 -8.66 -6.68 -13.29
CA GLY A 509 -7.53 -5.93 -12.76
C GLY A 509 -7.81 -4.46 -12.47
N GLN A 510 -9.00 -3.94 -12.80
CA GLN A 510 -9.39 -2.57 -12.49
C GLN A 510 -9.29 -2.27 -10.99
N TRP A 511 -9.56 -3.24 -10.12
CA TRP A 511 -9.42 -3.12 -8.66
C TRP A 511 -7.98 -3.09 -8.17
N LEU A 512 -7.03 -3.50 -9.01
CA LEU A 512 -5.60 -3.49 -8.67
C LEU A 512 -5.04 -2.06 -8.67
N ARG A 513 -5.79 -1.04 -9.10
CA ARG A 513 -5.42 0.38 -9.07
C ARG A 513 -6.59 1.18 -8.44
N PRO A 514 -6.63 1.33 -7.11
CA PRO A 514 -7.75 1.96 -6.40
C PRO A 514 -8.17 3.32 -6.94
N ALA A 515 -7.21 4.15 -7.37
CA ALA A 515 -7.50 5.44 -7.99
C ALA A 515 -8.34 5.37 -9.26
N GLY A 516 -8.19 4.29 -10.04
CA GLY A 516 -8.96 4.08 -11.28
C GLY A 516 -10.44 3.82 -11.04
N LEU A 517 -10.85 3.57 -9.79
CA LEU A 517 -12.24 3.30 -9.41
C LEU A 517 -13.02 4.58 -9.12
N LEU A 518 -12.31 5.67 -8.83
CA LEU A 518 -12.91 6.96 -8.53
C LEU A 518 -13.25 7.69 -9.83
N THR A 519 -14.43 8.30 -9.87
CA THR A 519 -14.81 9.21 -10.94
C THR A 519 -14.48 10.65 -10.52
N GLY A 520 -13.86 11.42 -11.41
CA GLY A 520 -13.57 12.84 -11.20
C GLY A 520 -12.10 13.21 -10.98
N ASN A 521 -11.86 14.51 -10.76
CA ASN A 521 -10.52 15.12 -10.76
C ASN A 521 -9.95 15.35 -9.35
N GLY A 522 -10.36 14.56 -8.35
CA GLY A 522 -9.85 14.68 -6.99
C GLY A 522 -8.38 14.22 -6.88
N TYR A 523 -7.71 14.68 -5.81
CA TYR A 523 -6.30 14.35 -5.56
C TYR A 523 -6.06 13.93 -4.11
N GLY A 524 -4.87 13.35 -3.85
CA GLY A 524 -4.47 12.82 -2.55
C GLY A 524 -5.39 11.68 -2.09
N LEU A 525 -5.54 11.54 -0.77
CA LEU A 525 -6.51 10.62 -0.20
C LEU A 525 -7.94 11.01 -0.62
N PRO A 526 -8.81 10.05 -0.96
CA PRO A 526 -10.20 10.35 -1.30
C PRO A 526 -10.96 10.88 -0.09
N GLN A 527 -11.69 11.97 -0.30
CA GLN A 527 -12.53 12.59 0.72
C GLN A 527 -13.93 11.95 0.75
N ALA A 528 -14.73 12.29 1.77
CA ALA A 528 -16.02 11.64 2.03
C ALA A 528 -16.95 11.58 0.80
N ALA A 529 -17.09 12.69 0.06
CA ALA A 529 -17.92 12.73 -1.15
C ALA A 529 -17.42 11.78 -2.25
N GLU A 530 -16.10 11.67 -2.43
CA GLU A 530 -15.48 10.77 -3.41
C GLU A 530 -15.72 9.30 -3.01
N LEU A 531 -15.61 8.99 -1.72
CA LEU A 531 -15.88 7.65 -1.19
C LEU A 531 -17.37 7.26 -1.29
N THR A 532 -18.29 8.20 -1.05
CA THR A 532 -19.72 7.97 -1.26
C THR A 532 -20.04 7.66 -2.72
N ALA A 533 -19.42 8.39 -3.66
CA ALA A 533 -19.58 8.14 -5.10
C ALA A 533 -18.97 6.81 -5.56
N LEU A 534 -17.96 6.30 -4.85
CA LEU A 534 -17.30 5.02 -5.12
C LEU A 534 -18.15 3.81 -4.71
N GLN A 535 -19.01 3.96 -3.69
CA GLN A 535 -19.72 2.85 -3.06
C GLN A 535 -20.58 2.02 -4.03
N PRO A 536 -21.36 2.61 -4.96
CA PRO A 536 -22.13 1.85 -5.94
C PRO A 536 -21.23 1.02 -6.86
N THR A 537 -20.15 1.61 -7.36
CA THR A 537 -19.17 0.91 -8.19
C THR A 537 -18.62 -0.29 -7.45
N LEU A 538 -18.24 -0.16 -6.16
CA LEU A 538 -17.72 -1.26 -5.35
C LEU A 538 -18.75 -2.39 -5.15
N HIS A 539 -20.02 -2.04 -4.98
CA HIS A 539 -21.09 -3.01 -4.84
C HIS A 539 -21.29 -3.81 -6.13
N ASP A 540 -21.26 -3.15 -7.29
CA ASP A 540 -21.39 -3.81 -8.59
C ASP A 540 -20.25 -4.79 -8.85
N ILE A 541 -19.03 -4.47 -8.40
CA ILE A 541 -17.90 -5.43 -8.44
C ILE A 541 -18.23 -6.66 -7.63
N ALA A 542 -18.58 -6.47 -6.36
CA ALA A 542 -18.71 -7.57 -5.43
C ALA A 542 -19.80 -8.53 -5.92
N ALA A 543 -20.88 -7.98 -6.47
CA ALA A 543 -21.96 -8.75 -7.09
C ALA A 543 -21.52 -9.55 -8.34
N ASN A 544 -20.67 -8.98 -9.20
CA ASN A 544 -20.29 -9.59 -10.47
C ASN A 544 -18.97 -10.38 -10.43
N ALA A 545 -18.14 -10.17 -9.42
CA ALA A 545 -16.80 -10.75 -9.31
C ALA A 545 -16.79 -12.28 -9.31
N PRO A 546 -17.65 -12.99 -8.56
CA PRO A 546 -17.63 -14.46 -8.55
C PRO A 546 -17.83 -15.07 -9.94
N ASP A 547 -18.76 -14.54 -10.73
CA ASP A 547 -19.04 -15.00 -12.09
C ASP A 547 -17.94 -14.62 -13.06
N ALA A 548 -17.39 -13.41 -12.96
CA ALA A 548 -16.23 -12.98 -13.76
C ALA A 548 -15.01 -13.87 -13.49
N TRP A 549 -14.73 -14.20 -12.23
CA TRP A 549 -13.64 -15.10 -11.85
C TRP A 549 -13.87 -16.54 -12.27
N LYS A 550 -15.12 -17.02 -12.24
CA LYS A 550 -15.49 -18.33 -12.79
C LYS A 550 -15.27 -18.40 -14.30
N LEU A 551 -15.63 -17.35 -15.04
CA LEU A 551 -15.38 -17.24 -16.47
C LEU A 551 -13.87 -17.24 -16.75
N LEU A 552 -13.11 -16.43 -16.02
CA LEU A 552 -11.65 -16.35 -16.12
C LEU A 552 -11.00 -17.71 -15.89
N ARG A 553 -11.34 -18.41 -14.80
CA ARG A 553 -10.81 -19.77 -14.52
C ARG A 553 -11.12 -20.75 -15.63
N THR A 554 -12.35 -20.72 -16.16
CA THR A 554 -12.75 -21.59 -17.28
C THR A 554 -11.91 -21.32 -18.52
N GLN A 555 -11.69 -20.04 -18.86
CA GLN A 555 -10.84 -19.67 -19.98
C GLN A 555 -9.38 -20.05 -19.75
N MET A 556 -8.82 -19.76 -18.58
CA MET A 556 -7.45 -20.16 -18.21
C MET A 556 -7.27 -21.67 -18.35
N ARG A 557 -8.24 -22.47 -17.89
CA ARG A 557 -8.21 -23.94 -18.00
C ARG A 557 -8.20 -24.43 -19.45
N ARG A 558 -8.92 -23.76 -20.37
CA ARG A 558 -8.90 -24.05 -21.81
C ARG A 558 -7.57 -23.73 -22.49
N GLN A 559 -6.78 -22.84 -21.90
CA GLN A 559 -5.46 -22.45 -22.41
C GLN A 559 -4.32 -23.30 -21.81
N LEU A 560 -4.60 -24.13 -20.80
CA LEU A 560 -3.62 -25.06 -20.24
C LEU A 560 -3.28 -26.17 -21.24
N PRO A 561 -2.03 -26.65 -21.27
CA PRO A 561 -1.69 -27.86 -22.01
C PRO A 561 -2.50 -29.07 -21.49
N ASP A 562 -2.75 -30.03 -22.37
CA ASP A 562 -3.67 -31.15 -22.11
C ASP A 562 -3.31 -31.95 -20.85
N ALA A 563 -2.02 -32.17 -20.60
CA ALA A 563 -1.54 -32.89 -19.43
C ALA A 563 -1.95 -32.20 -18.11
N GLN A 564 -1.79 -30.87 -18.01
CA GLN A 564 -2.17 -30.12 -16.81
C GLN A 564 -3.68 -30.05 -16.64
N ARG A 565 -4.42 -29.96 -17.75
CA ARG A 565 -5.89 -29.97 -17.72
C ARG A 565 -6.41 -31.30 -17.21
N ALA A 566 -5.91 -32.41 -17.75
CA ALA A 566 -6.27 -33.76 -17.32
C ALA A 566 -5.94 -34.00 -15.84
N GLU A 567 -4.76 -33.55 -15.37
CA GLU A 567 -4.39 -33.64 -13.95
C GLU A 567 -5.43 -32.93 -13.05
N LEU A 568 -5.82 -31.70 -13.39
CA LEU A 568 -6.84 -30.93 -12.66
C LEU A 568 -8.22 -31.60 -12.71
N ASP A 569 -8.63 -32.14 -13.87
CA ASP A 569 -9.89 -32.86 -14.03
C ASP A 569 -9.94 -34.10 -13.11
N THR A 570 -8.85 -34.87 -13.05
CA THR A 570 -8.75 -36.04 -12.15
C THR A 570 -8.80 -35.61 -10.68
N LEU A 571 -8.06 -34.57 -10.28
CA LEU A 571 -8.06 -34.08 -8.91
C LEU A 571 -9.45 -33.61 -8.45
N GLU A 572 -10.19 -32.89 -9.29
CA GLU A 572 -11.57 -32.49 -8.98
C GLU A 572 -12.48 -33.71 -8.81
N THR A 573 -12.36 -34.70 -9.70
CA THR A 573 -13.09 -35.96 -9.61
C THR A 573 -12.79 -36.68 -8.29
N ASN A 574 -11.51 -36.75 -7.91
CA ASN A 574 -11.03 -37.32 -6.66
C ASN A 574 -11.64 -36.60 -5.44
N LEU A 575 -11.65 -35.27 -5.43
CA LEU A 575 -12.24 -34.46 -4.37
C LEU A 575 -13.74 -34.67 -4.23
N VAL A 576 -14.48 -34.70 -5.35
CA VAL A 576 -15.92 -34.98 -5.35
C VAL A 576 -16.20 -36.36 -4.77
N SER A 577 -15.42 -37.35 -5.18
CA SER A 577 -15.58 -38.73 -4.73
C SER A 577 -15.28 -38.88 -3.23
N LEU A 578 -14.19 -38.28 -2.73
CA LEU A 578 -13.87 -38.26 -1.30
C LEU A 578 -14.96 -37.58 -0.46
N ARG A 579 -15.53 -36.46 -0.94
CA ARG A 579 -16.64 -35.76 -0.25
C ARG A 579 -17.92 -36.60 -0.22
N ALA A 580 -18.22 -37.35 -1.28
CA ALA A 580 -19.35 -38.27 -1.31
C ALA A 580 -19.13 -39.42 -0.30
N ARG A 581 -17.98 -40.09 -0.39
CA ARG A 581 -17.60 -41.16 0.53
C ARG A 581 -17.61 -40.73 1.99
N LEU A 582 -17.12 -39.53 2.30
CA LEU A 582 -17.11 -39.00 3.66
C LEU A 582 -18.54 -38.85 4.21
N ARG A 583 -19.49 -38.38 3.38
CA ARG A 583 -20.90 -38.28 3.75
C ARG A 583 -21.51 -39.66 3.98
N ASP A 584 -21.23 -40.63 3.10
CA ASP A 584 -21.75 -41.99 3.24
C ASP A 584 -21.23 -42.67 4.51
N LEU A 585 -19.93 -42.55 4.80
CA LEU A 585 -19.32 -43.11 6.01
C LEU A 585 -19.80 -42.42 7.30
N ALA A 586 -20.11 -41.12 7.25
CA ALA A 586 -20.65 -40.38 8.39
C ALA A 586 -22.14 -40.64 8.63
N ALA A 587 -22.88 -41.10 7.62
CA ALA A 587 -24.29 -41.45 7.71
C ALA A 587 -24.54 -42.83 8.34
N VAL A 588 -23.51 -43.66 8.51
CA VAL A 588 -23.61 -44.95 9.21
C VAL A 588 -23.67 -44.70 10.72
N PRO A 589 -24.75 -45.07 11.42
CA PRO A 589 -24.83 -44.88 12.87
C PRO A 589 -23.73 -45.73 13.54
N MET A 590 -22.95 -45.11 14.43
CA MET A 590 -22.08 -45.85 15.34
C MET A 590 -22.96 -46.78 16.18
N LEU A 591 -22.96 -48.08 15.86
CA LEU A 591 -23.56 -49.09 16.72
C LEU A 591 -22.86 -49.00 18.10
N PRO A 592 -23.62 -48.98 19.21
CA PRO A 592 -23.01 -49.03 20.54
C PRO A 592 -22.16 -50.31 20.63
N ALA A 593 -20.93 -50.16 21.13
CA ALA A 593 -20.04 -51.29 21.36
C ALA A 593 -20.76 -52.33 22.22
N GLU A 594 -20.85 -53.57 21.72
CA GLU A 594 -21.38 -54.69 22.49
C GLU A 594 -20.56 -54.86 23.78
N PRO A 595 -21.22 -55.00 24.95
CA PRO A 595 -20.51 -55.34 26.18
C PRO A 595 -19.92 -56.75 26.02
N GLN A 596 -18.60 -56.85 26.18
CA GLN A 596 -17.91 -58.14 26.27
C GLN A 596 -18.44 -58.91 27.48
N ASP A 597 -19.19 -59.97 27.22
CA ASP A 597 -19.62 -60.93 28.22
C ASP A 597 -18.44 -61.85 28.57
N ALA A 598 -17.90 -61.71 29.78
CA ALA A 598 -17.01 -62.68 30.39
C ALA A 598 -17.04 -62.56 31.93
N ALA A 599 -17.88 -63.37 32.56
CA ALA A 599 -17.51 -64.37 33.59
C ALA A 599 -18.59 -64.57 34.68
N LEU A 600 -19.34 -65.68 34.53
CA LEU A 600 -19.54 -66.82 35.46
C LEU A 600 -19.88 -66.60 36.97
N PRO A 601 -20.56 -67.59 37.61
CA PRO A 601 -21.47 -67.38 38.72
C PRO A 601 -20.82 -67.45 40.12
N LEU A 602 -21.53 -66.82 41.06
CA LEU A 602 -21.58 -67.00 42.51
C LEU A 602 -20.80 -68.20 43.10
N ARG A 603 -19.78 -67.89 43.90
CA ARG A 603 -19.64 -68.35 45.30
C ARG A 603 -18.74 -67.41 46.10
#